data_AF-A0A822HIH5-F1
#
_entry.id   AF-A0A822HIH5-F1
#
_cell.length_a   1.000
_cell.length_b   1.000
_cell.length_c   1.000
_cell.angle_alpha   90.00
_cell.angle_beta   90.00
_cell.angle_gamma   90.00
#
_symmetry.space_group_name_H-M   'P 1'
#
loop_
_entity.id
_entity.type
_entity.pdbx_description
1 polymer ?
#
loop_
_entity_poly.entity_id
_entity_poly.type
_entity_poly.pdbx_seq_one_letter_code
_entity_poly.pdbx_strand_id
1 'polypeptide(L)'
;LVVNVDLVNVPQLRQKQYLELETIVVQDETKWLEEIRSTVLIETKKDRGILIICENIAHANILADLLKSQHRSTAIKLYTMNNMNQEKHVEKILPSEIIIATNLAGRGTDIRTDDIEEFGGLHVVLTFMPNNQR
;
A
#
# COMPACT_ATOMS: atom_id res chain seq x y z
N LEU A 1 29.61 6.34 -8.90
CA LEU A 1 29.87 5.83 -10.26
C LEU A 1 28.64 6.13 -11.10
N VAL A 2 28.75 7.10 -12.01
CA VAL A 2 27.70 7.35 -13.02
C VAL A 2 28.00 6.39 -14.17
N VAL A 3 27.12 5.42 -14.39
CA VAL A 3 27.21 4.50 -15.53
C VAL A 3 26.69 5.21 -16.77
N ASN A 4 27.47 5.20 -17.85
CA ASN A 4 27.11 5.78 -19.14
C ASN A 4 26.20 4.80 -19.88
N VAL A 5 24.90 4.87 -19.60
CA VAL A 5 23.88 4.03 -20.21
C VAL A 5 22.78 4.90 -20.80
N ASP A 6 22.34 4.55 -22.00
CA ASP A 6 21.22 5.21 -22.67
C ASP A 6 19.88 4.72 -22.09
N LEU A 7 18.94 5.64 -21.89
CA LEU A 7 17.59 5.32 -21.45
C LEU A 7 16.65 5.30 -22.67
N VAL A 8 15.99 4.16 -22.89
CA VAL A 8 14.94 4.03 -23.90
C VAL A 8 13.59 3.93 -23.18
N ASN A 9 12.66 4.83 -23.49
CA ASN A 9 11.31 4.78 -22.96
C ASN A 9 10.45 3.82 -23.81
N VAL A 10 10.14 2.65 -23.27
CA VAL A 10 9.30 1.65 -23.94
C VAL A 10 7.82 2.02 -23.70
N PRO A 11 7.00 2.15 -24.75
CA PRO A 11 5.58 2.47 -24.58
C PRO A 11 4.86 1.38 -23.80
N GLN A 12 3.91 1.79 -22.96
CA GLN A 12 3.10 0.85 -22.18
C GLN A 12 2.11 0.11 -23.10
N LEU A 13 1.92 -1.19 -22.87
CA LEU A 13 0.97 -2.02 -23.63
C LEU A 13 -0.49 -1.58 -23.42
N ARG A 14 -0.81 -0.99 -22.26
CA ARG A 14 -2.14 -0.51 -21.89
C ARG A 14 -2.04 0.90 -21.32
N GLN A 15 -3.13 1.67 -21.47
CA GLN A 15 -3.24 3.00 -20.87
C GLN A 15 -3.28 2.90 -19.34
N LYS A 16 -2.67 3.86 -18.65
CA LYS A 16 -2.76 3.99 -17.20
C LYS A 16 -4.20 4.28 -16.80
N GLN A 17 -4.76 3.43 -15.93
CA GLN A 17 -6.10 3.59 -15.38
C GLN A 17 -6.08 3.97 -13.88
N TYR A 18 -4.89 4.17 -13.29
CA TYR A 18 -4.79 4.61 -11.91
C TYR A 18 -5.11 6.11 -11.80
N LEU A 19 -5.75 6.48 -10.69
CA LEU A 19 -6.04 7.86 -10.32
C LEU A 19 -5.11 8.25 -9.16
N GLU A 20 -4.30 9.30 -9.37
CA GLU A 20 -3.49 9.89 -8.31
C GLU A 20 -4.33 10.93 -7.55
N LEU A 21 -4.46 10.75 -6.24
CA LEU A 21 -5.22 11.64 -5.35
C LEU A 21 -4.32 12.73 -4.76
N GLU A 22 -4.93 13.85 -4.36
CA GLU A 22 -4.19 14.93 -3.69
C GLU A 22 -3.53 14.45 -2.39
N THR A 23 -2.29 14.88 -2.16
CA THR A 23 -1.55 14.53 -0.95
C THR A 23 -2.14 15.22 0.28
N ILE A 24 -2.37 14.45 1.34
CA ILE A 24 -2.81 14.97 2.64
C ILE A 24 -1.57 15.22 3.50
N VAL A 25 -1.34 16.48 3.90
CA VAL A 25 -0.25 16.87 4.80
C VAL A 25 -0.82 17.22 6.16
N VAL A 26 -0.31 16.58 7.20
CA VAL A 26 -0.74 16.75 8.58
C VAL A 26 0.41 17.24 9.47
N GLN A 27 0.06 17.81 10.62
CA GLN A 27 1.01 18.51 11.49
C GLN A 27 1.80 17.58 12.42
N ASP A 28 1.21 16.44 12.81
CA ASP A 28 1.75 15.56 13.84
C ASP A 28 1.43 14.09 13.56
N GLU A 29 2.17 13.20 14.23
CA GLU A 29 2.06 11.73 14.06
C GLU A 29 0.70 11.20 14.50
N THR A 30 0.05 11.83 15.49
CA THR A 30 -1.28 11.41 15.93
C THR A 30 -2.32 11.67 14.85
N LYS A 31 -2.35 12.87 14.27
CA LYS A 31 -3.22 13.20 13.14
C LYS A 31 -2.90 12.34 11.92
N TRP A 32 -1.63 12.03 11.69
CA TRP A 32 -1.20 11.13 10.61
C TRP A 32 -1.80 9.72 10.77
N LEU A 33 -1.73 9.13 11.96
CA LEU A 33 -2.38 7.85 12.26
C LEU A 33 -3.90 7.93 12.07
N GLU A 34 -4.53 9.01 12.53
CA GLU A 34 -5.98 9.22 12.44
C GLU A 34 -6.46 9.36 10.99
N GLU A 35 -5.73 10.09 10.14
CA GLU A 35 -6.05 10.27 8.72
C GLU A 35 -5.87 8.98 7.91
N ILE A 36 -4.78 8.24 8.15
CA ILE A 36 -4.58 6.93 7.53
C ILE A 36 -5.71 6.00 7.93
N ARG A 37 -6.05 5.95 9.22
CA ARG A 37 -7.15 5.13 9.72
C ARG A 37 -8.48 5.52 9.07
N SER A 38 -8.79 6.81 9.02
CA SER A 38 -10.02 7.34 8.41
C SER A 38 -10.14 6.90 6.95
N THR A 39 -9.06 7.07 6.19
CA THR A 39 -8.98 6.66 4.78
C THR A 39 -9.20 5.17 4.62
N VAL A 40 -8.49 4.35 5.40
CA VAL A 40 -8.63 2.88 5.38
C VAL A 40 -10.07 2.46 5.69
N LEU A 41 -10.72 3.09 6.69
CA LEU A 41 -12.10 2.79 7.05
C LEU A 41 -13.10 3.16 5.94
N ILE A 42 -12.89 4.28 5.27
CA ILE A 42 -13.76 4.72 4.17
C ILE A 42 -13.63 3.78 2.98
N GLU A 43 -12.41 3.39 2.61
CA GLU A 43 -12.17 2.56 1.43
C GLU A 43 -12.51 1.07 1.67
N THR A 44 -12.29 0.55 2.89
CA THR A 44 -12.79 -0.79 3.26
C THR A 44 -14.30 -0.87 3.18
N LYS A 45 -15.04 0.15 3.63
CA LYS A 45 -16.51 0.20 3.50
C LYS A 45 -17.02 0.20 2.05
N LYS A 46 -16.14 0.50 1.09
CA LYS A 46 -16.42 0.43 -0.35
C LYS A 46 -16.00 -0.91 -0.96
N ASP A 47 -15.59 -1.88 -0.14
CA ASP A 47 -15.10 -3.20 -0.56
C ASP A 47 -13.81 -3.18 -1.40
N ARG A 48 -13.06 -2.06 -1.37
CA ARG A 48 -11.74 -1.98 -2.00
C ARG A 48 -10.71 -2.74 -1.19
N GLY A 49 -9.73 -3.31 -1.88
CA GLY A 49 -8.49 -3.76 -1.24
C GLY A 49 -7.55 -2.58 -1.00
N ILE A 50 -6.81 -2.60 0.10
CA ILE A 50 -5.92 -1.50 0.49
C ILE A 50 -4.48 -1.98 0.63
N LEU A 51 -3.54 -1.25 0.04
CA LEU A 51 -2.10 -1.41 0.23
C LEU A 51 -1.54 -0.17 0.93
N ILE A 52 -1.00 -0.35 2.14
CA ILE A 52 -0.33 0.70 2.91
C ILE A 52 1.18 0.48 2.80
N ILE A 53 1.90 1.46 2.28
CA ILE A 53 3.37 1.40 2.12
C ILE A 53 4.02 2.33 3.13
N CYS A 54 4.80 1.73 4.02
CA CYS A 54 5.51 2.39 5.11
C CYS A 54 6.99 2.56 4.81
N GLU A 55 7.58 3.62 5.36
CA GLU A 55 9.01 3.89 5.23
C GLU A 55 9.85 2.80 5.90
N ASN A 56 9.45 2.40 7.11
CA ASN A 56 10.20 1.48 7.95
C ASN A 56 9.28 0.47 8.66
N ILE A 57 9.89 -0.58 9.22
CA ILE A 57 9.19 -1.68 9.90
C ILE A 57 8.46 -1.20 11.16
N ALA A 58 9.00 -0.19 11.86
CA ALA A 58 8.38 0.34 13.08
C ALA A 58 7.01 0.98 12.78
N HIS A 59 6.93 1.85 11.77
CA HIS A 59 5.66 2.44 11.32
C HIS A 59 4.67 1.37 10.83
N ALA A 60 5.16 0.35 10.11
CA ALA A 60 4.31 -0.75 9.66
C ALA A 60 3.68 -1.53 10.84
N ASN A 61 4.46 -1.78 11.90
CA ASN A 61 3.96 -2.43 13.12
C ASN A 61 2.96 -1.55 13.88
N ILE A 62 3.26 -0.27 14.07
CA ILE A 62 2.36 0.69 14.75
C ILE A 62 1.00 0.73 14.03
N LEU A 63 1.01 0.86 12.70
CA LEU A 63 -0.22 0.87 11.90
C LEU A 63 -0.95 -0.48 11.95
N ALA A 64 -0.22 -1.60 11.93
CA ALA A 64 -0.83 -2.92 12.05
C ALA A 64 -1.55 -3.10 13.40
N ASP A 65 -0.93 -2.68 14.50
CA ASP A 65 -1.52 -2.80 15.83
C ASP A 65 -2.72 -1.86 16.00
N LEU A 66 -2.61 -0.62 15.52
CA LEU A 66 -3.72 0.34 15.48
C LEU A 66 -4.91 -0.24 14.72
N LEU A 67 -4.69 -0.71 13.49
CA LEU A 67 -5.76 -1.22 12.63
C LEU A 67 -6.35 -2.52 13.16
N LYS A 68 -5.54 -3.48 13.65
CA LYS A 68 -6.03 -4.75 14.24
C LYS A 68 -6.88 -4.53 15.49
N SER A 69 -6.52 -3.54 16.32
CA SER A 69 -7.28 -3.26 17.54
C SER A 69 -8.71 -2.79 17.24
N GLN A 70 -8.93 -2.14 16.09
CA GLN A 70 -10.21 -1.54 15.72
C GLN A 70 -10.96 -2.30 14.61
N HIS A 71 -10.25 -3.09 13.78
CA HIS A 71 -10.79 -3.82 12.62
C HIS A 71 -10.67 -5.33 12.81
N ARG A 72 -11.35 -5.88 13.83
CA ARG A 72 -11.27 -7.31 14.15
C ARG A 72 -11.80 -8.24 13.05
N SER A 73 -12.67 -7.75 12.19
CA SER A 73 -13.26 -8.52 11.07
C SER A 73 -12.45 -8.44 9.78
N THR A 74 -11.50 -7.51 9.68
CA THR A 74 -10.73 -7.28 8.45
C THR A 74 -9.45 -8.09 8.47
N ALA A 75 -9.18 -8.83 7.38
CA ALA A 75 -7.90 -9.48 7.19
C ALA A 75 -6.80 -8.42 7.02
N ILE A 76 -5.83 -8.40 7.94
CA ILE A 76 -4.67 -7.51 7.88
C ILE A 76 -3.42 -8.36 7.70
N LYS A 77 -2.76 -8.22 6.55
CA LYS A 77 -1.51 -8.88 6.20
C LYS A 77 -0.36 -7.91 6.40
N LEU A 78 0.60 -8.25 7.24
CA LEU A 78 1.83 -7.46 7.43
C LEU A 78 2.97 -8.10 6.68
N TYR A 79 3.54 -7.37 5.73
CA TYR A 79 4.58 -7.86 4.83
C TYR A 79 5.83 -6.98 4.92
N THR A 80 6.80 -7.44 5.70
CA THR A 80 8.07 -6.74 5.94
C THR A 80 9.22 -7.64 5.49
N MET A 81 10.42 -7.07 5.28
CA MET A 81 11.58 -7.87 4.85
C MET A 81 11.92 -9.03 5.79
N ASN A 82 11.64 -8.91 7.09
CA ASN A 82 11.84 -10.00 8.05
C ASN A 82 10.85 -11.16 7.87
N ASN A 83 9.76 -10.95 7.12
CA ASN A 83 8.67 -11.90 6.91
C ASN A 83 8.59 -12.39 5.46
N MET A 84 9.67 -12.31 4.66
CA MET A 84 9.67 -12.69 3.22
C MET A 84 9.14 -14.10 2.92
N ASN A 85 9.21 -15.03 3.87
CA ASN A 85 8.58 -16.36 3.73
C ASN A 85 7.03 -16.33 3.57
N GLN A 86 6.40 -15.16 3.74
CA GLN A 86 4.95 -14.96 3.58
C GLN A 86 4.55 -14.40 2.20
N GLU A 87 5.45 -14.31 1.22
CA GLU A 87 5.17 -13.84 -0.15
C GLU A 87 3.92 -14.46 -0.78
N LYS A 88 3.68 -15.76 -0.55
CA LYS A 88 2.49 -16.48 -1.05
C LYS A 88 1.15 -15.92 -0.55
N HIS A 89 1.15 -15.11 0.51
CA HIS A 89 -0.07 -14.51 1.05
C HIS A 89 -0.42 -13.16 0.42
N VAL A 90 0.43 -12.61 -0.46
CA VAL A 90 0.28 -11.26 -1.05
C VAL A 90 -0.04 -11.31 -2.56
N GLU A 91 -0.04 -12.49 -3.19
CA GLU A 91 -0.32 -12.67 -4.64
C GLU A 91 -1.73 -12.21 -5.06
N LYS A 92 -2.66 -12.13 -4.11
CA LYS A 92 -4.03 -11.68 -4.34
C LYS A 92 -4.54 -10.90 -3.14
N ILE A 93 -5.33 -9.88 -3.42
CA ILE A 93 -6.06 -9.10 -2.41
C ILE A 93 -7.56 -9.30 -2.57
N LEU A 94 -8.24 -9.52 -1.46
CA LEU A 94 -9.70 -9.70 -1.41
C LEU A 94 -10.42 -8.39 -1.06
N PRO A 95 -11.75 -8.32 -1.26
CA PRO A 95 -12.55 -7.19 -0.81
C PRO A 95 -12.35 -6.86 0.66
N SER A 96 -12.26 -5.57 0.96
CA SER A 96 -11.99 -5.03 2.30
C SER A 96 -10.66 -5.46 2.94
N GLU A 97 -9.79 -6.20 2.27
CA GLU A 97 -8.52 -6.68 2.82
C GLU A 97 -7.44 -5.58 2.85
N ILE A 98 -6.60 -5.59 3.88
CA ILE A 98 -5.53 -4.61 4.08
C ILE A 98 -4.17 -5.32 4.06
N ILE A 99 -3.27 -4.83 3.21
CA ILE A 99 -1.88 -5.24 3.14
C ILE A 99 -1.02 -4.08 3.61
N ILE A 100 -0.18 -4.29 4.62
CA ILE A 100 0.75 -3.28 5.13
C ILE A 100 2.16 -3.75 4.78
N ALA A 101 2.87 -2.97 3.98
CA ALA A 101 4.21 -3.28 3.50
C ALA A 101 5.21 -2.19 3.84
N THR A 102 6.51 -2.51 3.79
CA THR A 102 7.56 -1.48 3.72
C THR A 102 7.98 -1.24 2.28
N ASN A 103 8.59 -0.08 1.97
CA ASN A 103 9.03 0.29 0.62
C ASN A 103 9.88 -0.81 -0.09
N LEU A 104 10.62 -1.62 0.68
CA LEU A 104 11.44 -2.70 0.14
C LEU A 104 10.72 -4.06 0.07
N ALA A 105 9.65 -4.24 0.83
CA ALA A 105 8.89 -5.49 0.82
C ALA A 105 7.93 -5.50 -0.37
N GLY A 106 7.95 -6.55 -1.18
CA GLY A 106 7.02 -6.73 -2.32
C GLY A 106 7.47 -6.19 -3.64
N ARG A 107 8.72 -5.72 -3.71
CA ARG A 107 9.35 -5.43 -4.99
C ARG A 107 9.43 -6.72 -5.83
N GLY A 108 8.72 -6.73 -6.96
CA GLY A 108 8.68 -7.87 -7.88
C GLY A 108 7.49 -8.81 -7.66
N THR A 109 6.60 -8.50 -6.71
CA THR A 109 5.35 -9.24 -6.51
C THR A 109 4.20 -8.55 -7.24
N ASP A 110 3.54 -9.28 -8.13
CA ASP A 110 2.30 -8.82 -8.77
C ASP A 110 1.11 -9.16 -7.85
N ILE A 111 0.33 -8.15 -7.46
CA ILE A 111 -0.84 -8.33 -6.60
C ILE A 111 -2.07 -8.38 -7.51
N ARG A 112 -2.71 -9.53 -7.60
CA ARG A 112 -3.94 -9.69 -8.37
C ARG A 112 -5.11 -9.01 -7.70
N THR A 113 -5.85 -8.24 -8.48
CA THR A 113 -6.96 -7.39 -8.04
C THR A 113 -8.31 -7.80 -8.62
N ASP A 114 -8.39 -8.95 -9.28
CA ASP A 114 -9.58 -9.43 -10.02
C ASP A 114 -10.89 -9.33 -9.22
N ASP A 115 -10.85 -9.57 -7.90
CA ASP A 115 -12.04 -9.57 -7.02
C ASP A 115 -12.44 -8.18 -6.51
N ILE A 116 -11.62 -7.15 -6.75
CA ILE A 116 -11.83 -5.78 -6.24
C ILE A 116 -11.96 -4.73 -7.35
N GLU A 117 -11.78 -5.11 -8.62
CA GLU A 117 -11.87 -4.18 -9.76
C GLU A 117 -13.23 -3.48 -9.83
N GLU A 118 -14.33 -4.20 -9.59
CA GLU A 118 -15.68 -3.61 -9.62
C GLU A 118 -15.92 -2.56 -8.52
N PHE A 119 -15.13 -2.61 -7.44
CA PHE A 119 -15.20 -1.70 -6.30
C PHE A 119 -14.24 -0.49 -6.45
N GLY A 120 -13.56 -0.37 -7.59
CA GLY A 120 -12.55 0.68 -7.84
C GLY A 120 -11.11 0.22 -7.61
N GLY A 121 -10.89 -1.09 -7.54
CA GLY A 121 -9.56 -1.69 -7.49
C GLY A 121 -8.77 -1.38 -6.22
N LEU A 122 -7.47 -1.58 -6.31
CA LEU A 122 -6.53 -1.39 -5.21
C LEU A 122 -6.41 0.10 -4.82
N HIS A 123 -6.61 0.42 -3.55
CA HIS A 123 -6.31 1.74 -2.98
C HIS A 123 -4.92 1.72 -2.34
N VAL A 124 -4.02 2.60 -2.78
CA VAL A 124 -2.63 2.64 -2.29
C VAL A 124 -2.43 3.87 -1.39
N VAL A 125 -1.96 3.64 -0.17
CA VAL A 125 -1.62 4.68 0.81
C VAL A 125 -0.11 4.70 1.03
N LEU A 126 0.55 5.74 0.55
CA LEU A 126 1.94 6.04 0.88
C LEU A 126 1.97 6.84 2.18
N THR A 127 2.60 6.29 3.22
CA THR A 127 2.55 6.91 4.56
C THR A 127 3.72 7.86 4.82
N PHE A 128 4.60 8.05 3.83
CA PHE A 128 5.77 8.91 3.90
C PHE A 128 5.98 9.59 2.56
N MET A 129 6.69 10.72 2.57
CA MET A 129 7.13 11.36 1.34
C MET A 129 8.50 10.78 0.94
N PRO A 130 8.61 10.05 -0.18
CA PRO A 130 9.91 9.51 -0.58
C PRO A 130 10.83 10.67 -1.00
N ASN A 131 12.11 10.57 -0.62
CA ASN A 131 13.14 11.55 -0.99
C ASN A 131 13.38 11.65 -2.52
N ASN A 132 12.80 10.74 -3.31
CA ASN A 132 12.91 10.69 -4.75
C ASN A 132 11.58 10.22 -5.37
N GLN A 133 11.17 10.81 -6.48
CA GLN A 133 9.93 10.45 -7.21
C GLN A 133 10.11 9.21 -8.11
N ARG A 134 11.18 8.43 -7.90
CA ARG A 134 11.57 7.29 -8.75
C ARG A 134 11.14 5.96 -8.17
#